data_AF-S0GM61-F1
#
_entry.id   AF-S0GM61-F1
#
_cell.length_a   1.000
_cell.length_b   1.000
_cell.length_c   1.000
_cell.angle_alpha   90.00
_cell.angle_beta   90.00
_cell.angle_gamma   90.00
#
_symmetry.space_group_name_H-M   'P 1'
#
loop_
_entity.id
_entity.type
_entity.pdbx_description
1 polymer ?
#
loop_
_entity_poly.entity_id
_entity_poly.type
_entity_poly.pdbx_seq_one_letter_code
_entity_poly.pdbx_strand_id
1 'polypeptide(L)'
;MQIKYLFWVLAFVFAGCVKTNDKEIEAYFRSSGNSLCLYAYLHLQEQLPPEKLECLTIDKSFLIQDIERAVSTYKKRLETSYIPFSLFEEYLLPPVIEDEPLENWRERCLDKFSFLNTLDVVEVCDTINSLLSKDFSFNYGEIPARYLSWSYLDTLTKGDCYHMAKSVLYPLRTLGYPCTIDFSPCWGNTTGGHSWNVVYIEGKMIPFMGREKGVYAYDPFRIYNFENPERMNPARYPGKVYRKTFSANKKLKQLIGHISMDDLPPFLSDCRMMDVTTEYLPVSDVEIEVADTVPVEESVYLAVYSDDWTATAYTDTYQNRIATFKDVKNEMLYMPVVYRKGNIYPIDHPFIVDRVGEKRFLTADDSTERCVVSYLLPLMTEMSTAVANKDRLPKDIFDRLYSGEARKRPVNGAAYSLFYWNANQWQYIGTEIATNNHIIFPEVPQNALLYLADKDKKFVGRCFTLNKGEMIWW
;
A
#
# COMPACT_ATOMS: atom_id res chain seq x y z
N MET A 1 -13.44 22.64 22.30
CA MET A 1 -14.78 22.38 22.87
C MET A 1 -15.55 23.71 22.96
N GLN A 2 -16.05 24.23 21.84
CA GLN A 2 -17.03 25.35 21.79
C GLN A 2 -17.52 25.58 20.33
N ILE A 3 -17.86 24.50 19.61
CA ILE A 3 -18.60 24.55 18.33
C ILE A 3 -19.53 23.34 18.30
N LYS A 4 -20.45 23.22 19.27
CA LYS A 4 -21.40 22.08 19.33
C LYS A 4 -22.86 22.47 19.57
N TYR A 5 -23.17 23.76 19.73
CA TYR A 5 -24.52 24.21 20.13
C TYR A 5 -25.21 25.15 19.13
N LEU A 6 -24.87 25.08 17.83
CA LEU A 6 -25.57 25.81 16.77
C LEU A 6 -26.04 24.91 15.61
N PHE A 7 -26.34 23.63 15.87
CA PHE A 7 -26.71 22.67 14.82
C PHE A 7 -28.14 22.12 14.89
N TRP A 8 -28.91 22.42 15.93
CA TRP A 8 -30.18 21.71 16.18
C TRP A 8 -31.46 22.38 15.65
N VAL A 9 -31.35 23.51 14.94
CA VAL A 9 -32.50 24.15 14.26
C VAL A 9 -32.34 24.23 12.74
N LEU A 10 -31.16 23.94 12.18
CA LEU A 10 -30.90 23.91 10.73
C LEU A 10 -31.04 22.52 10.10
N ALA A 11 -31.03 21.43 10.88
CA ALA A 11 -31.05 20.07 10.35
C ALA A 11 -32.36 19.68 9.62
N PHE A 12 -33.50 20.29 9.94
CA PHE A 12 -34.80 19.93 9.32
C PHE A 12 -35.07 20.62 7.98
N VAL A 13 -34.47 21.78 7.70
CA VAL A 13 -34.66 22.50 6.42
C VAL A 13 -33.72 21.96 5.34
N PHE A 14 -32.50 21.55 5.71
CA PHE A 14 -31.53 20.99 4.77
C PHE A 14 -31.90 19.58 4.30
N ALA A 15 -32.37 18.69 5.19
CA ALA A 15 -32.79 17.33 4.81
C ALA A 15 -33.98 17.30 3.83
N GLY A 16 -34.87 18.29 3.87
CA GLY A 16 -35.99 18.42 2.91
C GLY A 16 -35.54 18.89 1.52
N CYS A 17 -34.54 19.78 1.46
CA CYS A 17 -34.00 20.30 0.21
C CYS A 17 -33.21 19.22 -0.55
N VAL A 18 -32.37 18.45 0.14
CA VAL A 18 -31.55 17.37 -0.44
C VAL A 18 -32.43 16.28 -1.07
N LYS A 19 -33.45 15.80 -0.34
CA LYS A 19 -34.41 14.82 -0.87
C LYS A 19 -35.19 15.33 -2.08
N THR A 20 -35.35 16.64 -2.21
CA THR A 20 -36.00 17.26 -3.37
C THR A 20 -35.03 17.28 -4.56
N ASN A 21 -33.78 17.70 -4.34
CA ASN A 21 -32.74 17.69 -5.36
C ASN A 21 -32.48 16.27 -5.92
N ASP A 22 -32.48 15.25 -5.07
CA ASP A 22 -32.30 13.87 -5.50
C ASP A 22 -33.37 13.42 -6.50
N LYS A 23 -34.64 13.68 -6.16
CA LYS A 23 -35.77 13.35 -7.03
C LYS A 23 -35.71 14.10 -8.36
N GLU A 24 -35.23 15.33 -8.35
CA GLU A 24 -35.09 16.13 -9.57
C GLU A 24 -33.98 15.62 -10.49
N ILE A 25 -32.82 15.22 -9.94
CA ILE A 25 -31.73 14.62 -10.71
C ILE A 25 -32.18 13.26 -11.29
N GLU A 26 -32.85 12.44 -10.49
CA GLU A 26 -33.40 11.16 -10.96
C GLU A 26 -34.43 11.38 -12.08
N ALA A 27 -35.36 12.31 -11.90
CA ALA A 27 -36.37 12.66 -12.89
C ALA A 27 -35.74 13.20 -14.19
N TYR A 28 -34.68 14.00 -14.08
CA TYR A 28 -33.90 14.46 -15.21
C TYR A 28 -33.38 13.27 -16.04
N PHE A 29 -32.68 12.31 -15.43
CA PHE A 29 -32.14 11.16 -16.16
C PHE A 29 -33.21 10.20 -16.67
N ARG A 30 -34.35 10.08 -15.96
CA ARG A 30 -35.51 9.31 -16.46
C ARG A 30 -36.11 9.95 -17.71
N SER A 31 -36.23 11.28 -17.73
CA SER A 31 -36.81 12.00 -18.86
C SER A 31 -35.88 12.11 -20.07
N SER A 32 -34.56 12.12 -19.87
CA SER A 32 -33.57 12.17 -20.97
C SER A 32 -33.46 10.85 -21.76
N GLY A 33 -33.99 9.75 -21.22
CA GLY A 33 -33.94 8.42 -21.85
C GLY A 33 -32.56 7.76 -21.83
N ASN A 34 -31.56 8.36 -21.16
CA ASN A 34 -30.22 7.79 -21.06
C ASN A 34 -30.12 6.85 -19.85
N SER A 35 -30.50 5.58 -20.06
CA SER A 35 -30.51 4.55 -19.01
C SER A 35 -29.18 4.38 -18.28
N LEU A 36 -28.06 4.64 -18.95
CA LEU A 36 -26.73 4.54 -18.35
C LEU A 36 -26.42 5.69 -17.39
N CYS A 37 -26.87 6.91 -17.69
CA CYS A 37 -26.74 8.03 -16.76
C CYS A 37 -27.64 7.84 -15.53
N LEU A 38 -28.86 7.32 -15.73
CA LEU A 38 -29.75 6.98 -14.62
C LEU A 38 -29.09 5.91 -13.72
N TYR A 39 -28.55 4.85 -14.32
CA TYR A 39 -27.82 3.82 -13.57
C TYR A 39 -26.65 4.42 -12.79
N ALA A 40 -25.81 5.22 -13.46
CA ALA A 40 -24.66 5.88 -12.85
C ALA A 40 -25.05 6.70 -11.62
N TYR A 41 -26.12 7.49 -11.71
CA TYR A 41 -26.65 8.24 -10.57
C TYR A 41 -27.10 7.32 -9.42
N LEU A 42 -27.88 6.27 -9.71
CA LEU A 42 -28.33 5.30 -8.70
C LEU A 42 -27.16 4.58 -8.01
N HIS A 43 -26.11 4.24 -8.78
CA HIS A 43 -24.90 3.63 -8.24
C HIS A 43 -24.16 4.59 -7.28
N LEU A 44 -24.02 5.87 -7.66
CA LEU A 44 -23.45 6.89 -6.77
C LEU A 44 -24.25 7.02 -5.46
N GLN A 45 -25.58 6.98 -5.53
CA GLN A 45 -26.44 7.02 -4.34
C GLN A 45 -26.24 5.80 -3.43
N GLU A 46 -25.99 4.60 -3.98
CA GLU A 46 -25.74 3.40 -3.18
C GLU A 46 -24.38 3.45 -2.48
N GLN A 47 -23.33 3.91 -3.18
CA GLN A 47 -21.95 3.78 -2.70
C GLN A 47 -21.45 4.97 -1.87
N LEU A 48 -21.98 6.18 -2.09
CA LEU A 48 -21.52 7.37 -1.38
C LEU A 48 -22.09 7.45 0.04
N PRO A 49 -21.28 7.91 1.03
CA PRO A 49 -21.81 8.33 2.31
C PRO A 49 -22.87 9.43 2.13
N PRO A 50 -23.95 9.45 2.95
CA PRO A 50 -25.02 10.44 2.84
C PRO A 50 -24.52 11.89 2.81
N GLU A 51 -23.52 12.22 3.63
CA GLU A 51 -22.93 13.55 3.69
C GLU A 51 -22.22 13.96 2.38
N LYS A 52 -21.58 13.02 1.69
CA LYS A 52 -20.92 13.29 0.40
C LYS A 52 -21.95 13.45 -0.72
N LEU A 53 -22.99 12.60 -0.72
CA LEU A 53 -24.08 12.70 -1.67
C LEU A 53 -24.84 14.03 -1.50
N GLU A 54 -25.07 14.46 -0.26
CA GLU A 54 -25.66 15.78 0.03
C GLU A 54 -24.80 16.91 -0.54
N CYS A 55 -23.48 16.89 -0.33
CA CYS A 55 -22.59 17.90 -0.93
C CYS A 55 -22.67 17.95 -2.46
N LEU A 56 -22.73 16.79 -3.12
CA LEU A 56 -22.79 16.69 -4.58
C LEU A 56 -24.13 17.15 -5.17
N THR A 57 -25.22 17.00 -4.42
CA THR A 57 -26.59 17.27 -4.89
C THR A 57 -27.04 18.71 -4.64
N ILE A 58 -26.27 19.51 -3.88
CA ILE A 58 -26.49 20.96 -3.74
C ILE A 58 -26.44 21.64 -5.10
N ASP A 59 -25.42 21.33 -5.91
CA ASP A 59 -25.33 21.76 -7.31
C ASP A 59 -25.72 20.61 -8.24
N LYS A 60 -27.02 20.49 -8.49
CA LYS A 60 -27.59 19.49 -9.42
C LYS A 60 -26.95 19.57 -10.81
N SER A 61 -26.66 20.79 -11.28
CA SER A 61 -26.13 21.00 -12.63
C SER A 61 -24.72 20.45 -12.76
N PHE A 62 -23.91 20.61 -11.72
CA PHE A 62 -22.59 20.01 -11.62
C PHE A 62 -22.66 18.49 -11.71
N LEU A 63 -23.45 17.84 -10.84
CA LEU A 63 -23.49 16.38 -10.78
C LEU A 63 -24.05 15.76 -12.07
N ILE A 64 -25.07 16.39 -12.65
CA ILE A 64 -25.62 15.96 -13.95
C ILE A 64 -24.52 16.01 -15.02
N GLN A 65 -23.80 17.13 -15.13
CA GLN A 65 -22.75 17.29 -16.13
C GLN A 65 -21.58 16.32 -15.92
N ASP A 66 -21.18 16.04 -14.67
CA ASP A 66 -20.09 15.08 -14.42
C ASP A 66 -20.49 13.66 -14.84
N ILE A 67 -21.69 13.22 -14.48
CA ILE A 67 -22.22 11.89 -14.87
C ILE A 67 -22.32 11.79 -16.40
N GLU A 68 -22.87 12.80 -17.07
CA GLU A 68 -23.00 12.80 -18.53
C GLU A 68 -21.63 12.76 -19.21
N ARG A 69 -20.64 13.48 -18.70
CA ARG A 69 -19.26 13.44 -19.19
C ARG A 69 -18.62 12.07 -18.98
N ALA A 70 -18.73 11.50 -17.78
CA ALA A 70 -18.21 10.17 -17.48
C ALA A 70 -18.81 9.10 -18.42
N VAL A 71 -20.14 9.13 -18.60
CA VAL A 71 -20.86 8.22 -19.49
C VAL A 71 -20.49 8.44 -20.95
N SER A 72 -20.39 9.68 -21.40
CA SER A 72 -20.01 10.03 -22.78
C SER A 72 -18.60 9.53 -23.10
N THR A 73 -17.63 9.81 -22.23
CA THR A 73 -16.25 9.34 -22.38
C THR A 73 -16.18 7.81 -22.39
N TYR A 74 -16.89 7.14 -21.48
CA TYR A 74 -16.94 5.67 -21.42
C TYR A 74 -17.50 5.07 -22.72
N LYS A 75 -18.64 5.57 -23.21
CA LYS A 75 -19.23 5.13 -24.48
C LYS A 75 -18.26 5.30 -25.65
N LYS A 76 -17.59 6.45 -25.75
CA LYS A 76 -16.59 6.71 -26.79
C LYS A 76 -15.43 5.72 -26.74
N ARG A 77 -14.95 5.36 -25.54
CA ARG A 77 -13.86 4.37 -25.40
C ARG A 77 -14.31 2.95 -25.74
N LEU A 78 -15.57 2.59 -25.51
CA LEU A 78 -16.12 1.30 -25.93
C LEU A 78 -16.10 1.11 -27.45
N GLU A 79 -16.02 2.19 -28.25
CA GLU A 79 -15.87 2.10 -29.70
C GLU A 79 -14.49 1.58 -30.14
N THR A 80 -13.46 1.76 -29.30
CA THR A 80 -12.07 1.42 -29.63
C THR A 80 -11.48 0.33 -28.74
N SER A 81 -12.09 0.06 -27.58
CA SER A 81 -11.54 -0.84 -26.57
C SER A 81 -12.64 -1.47 -25.74
N TYR A 82 -12.45 -2.71 -25.31
CA TYR A 82 -13.36 -3.32 -24.35
C TYR A 82 -13.00 -2.88 -22.92
N ILE A 83 -13.92 -2.23 -22.22
CA ILE A 83 -13.79 -1.89 -20.80
C ILE A 83 -14.93 -2.58 -20.03
N PRO A 84 -14.64 -3.45 -19.05
CA PRO A 84 -15.66 -4.03 -18.20
C PRO A 84 -16.47 -2.95 -17.48
N PHE A 85 -17.78 -3.17 -17.39
CA PHE A 85 -18.67 -2.19 -16.79
C PHE A 85 -18.35 -1.90 -15.31
N SER A 86 -17.86 -2.89 -14.57
CA SER A 86 -17.37 -2.72 -13.21
C SER A 86 -16.22 -1.73 -13.10
N LEU A 87 -15.34 -1.62 -14.11
CA LEU A 87 -14.27 -0.62 -14.10
C LEU A 87 -14.78 0.78 -14.40
N PHE A 88 -15.88 0.91 -15.14
CA PHE A 88 -16.55 2.20 -15.29
C PHE A 88 -17.08 2.67 -13.92
N GLU A 89 -17.80 1.79 -13.21
CA GLU A 89 -18.36 2.08 -11.89
C GLU A 89 -17.26 2.48 -10.89
N GLU A 90 -16.18 1.71 -10.83
CA GLU A 90 -15.13 1.91 -9.83
C GLU A 90 -14.17 3.05 -10.18
N TYR A 91 -13.83 3.21 -11.46
CA TYR A 91 -12.65 3.99 -11.86
C TYR A 91 -12.90 5.07 -12.90
N LEU A 92 -14.11 5.24 -13.44
CA LEU A 92 -14.41 6.35 -14.38
C LEU A 92 -15.55 7.26 -13.89
N LEU A 93 -16.58 6.63 -13.31
CA LEU A 93 -17.79 7.27 -12.82
C LEU A 93 -17.60 8.22 -11.62
N PRO A 94 -16.79 7.89 -10.58
CA PRO A 94 -16.81 8.66 -9.34
C PRO A 94 -16.45 10.14 -9.55
N PRO A 95 -17.31 11.09 -9.12
CA PRO A 95 -17.04 12.53 -9.24
C PRO A 95 -16.05 13.01 -8.16
N VAL A 96 -15.77 12.18 -7.15
CA VAL A 96 -14.80 12.40 -6.08
C VAL A 96 -14.09 11.08 -5.82
N ILE A 97 -12.77 11.10 -5.66
CA ILE A 97 -11.95 9.90 -5.46
C ILE A 97 -11.84 9.57 -3.97
N GLU A 98 -11.57 10.55 -3.11
CA GLU A 98 -11.48 10.39 -1.66
C GLU A 98 -12.19 11.53 -0.92
N ASP A 99 -11.48 12.33 -0.13
CA ASP A 99 -12.03 13.39 0.73
C ASP A 99 -11.61 14.78 0.26
N GLU A 100 -11.23 14.90 -1.02
CA GLU A 100 -10.88 16.19 -1.59
C GLU A 100 -12.10 17.12 -1.69
N PRO A 101 -11.88 18.45 -1.68
CA PRO A 101 -12.93 19.41 -1.93
C PRO A 101 -13.59 19.19 -3.29
N LEU A 102 -14.89 19.48 -3.38
CA LEU A 102 -15.63 19.38 -4.62
C LEU A 102 -15.05 20.33 -5.67
N GLU A 103 -14.71 19.77 -6.83
CA GLU A 103 -14.12 20.51 -7.95
C GLU A 103 -14.61 19.92 -9.27
N ASN A 104 -14.81 20.77 -10.28
CA ASN A 104 -15.02 20.36 -11.66
C ASN A 104 -13.70 19.98 -12.34
N TRP A 105 -13.02 18.99 -11.75
CA TRP A 105 -11.71 18.52 -12.20
C TRP A 105 -11.79 17.89 -13.58
N ARG A 106 -12.92 17.27 -13.94
CA ARG A 106 -13.10 16.62 -15.23
C ARG A 106 -13.10 17.62 -16.38
N GLU A 107 -13.78 18.76 -16.22
CA GLU A 107 -13.72 19.84 -17.21
C GLU A 107 -12.31 20.39 -17.35
N ARG A 108 -11.66 20.70 -16.21
CA ARG A 108 -10.30 21.23 -16.21
C ARG A 108 -9.30 20.26 -16.83
N CYS A 109 -9.45 18.97 -16.57
CA CYS A 109 -8.64 17.92 -17.20
C CYS A 109 -8.94 17.79 -18.70
N LEU A 110 -10.20 17.91 -19.14
CA LEU A 110 -10.54 17.92 -20.57
C LEU A 110 -9.89 19.12 -21.26
N ASP A 111 -10.01 20.31 -20.69
CA ASP A 111 -9.42 21.52 -21.24
C ASP A 111 -7.90 21.37 -21.39
N LYS A 112 -7.24 20.79 -20.36
CA LYS A 112 -5.79 20.63 -20.33
C LYS A 112 -5.27 19.47 -21.20
N PHE A 113 -5.98 18.34 -21.27
CA PHE A 113 -5.45 17.08 -21.81
C PHE A 113 -6.24 16.49 -22.98
N SER A 114 -7.31 17.13 -23.46
CA SER A 114 -8.14 16.60 -24.57
C SER A 114 -7.37 16.32 -25.86
N PHE A 115 -6.22 16.98 -26.08
CA PHE A 115 -5.32 16.74 -27.21
C PHE A 115 -4.72 15.32 -27.22
N LEU A 116 -4.78 14.60 -26.09
CA LEU A 116 -4.30 13.22 -25.94
C LEU A 116 -5.33 12.16 -26.32
N ASN A 117 -6.58 12.54 -26.63
CA ASN A 117 -7.69 11.58 -26.82
C ASN A 117 -7.46 10.55 -27.95
N THR A 118 -6.61 10.88 -28.92
CA THR A 118 -6.32 10.02 -30.09
C THR A 118 -5.12 9.10 -29.89
N LEU A 119 -4.36 9.26 -28.81
CA LEU A 119 -3.17 8.47 -28.52
C LEU A 119 -3.53 7.18 -27.80
N ASP A 120 -2.64 6.19 -27.88
CA ASP A 120 -2.78 4.97 -27.08
C ASP A 120 -2.49 5.24 -25.60
N VAL A 121 -2.95 4.35 -24.72
CA VAL A 121 -2.88 4.53 -23.27
C VAL A 121 -1.45 4.68 -22.75
N VAL A 122 -0.47 4.04 -23.36
CA VAL A 122 0.94 4.12 -22.95
C VAL A 122 1.47 5.53 -23.25
N GLU A 123 1.26 6.01 -24.48
CA GLU A 123 1.63 7.37 -24.88
C GLU A 123 0.93 8.44 -24.04
N VAL A 124 -0.35 8.23 -23.68
CA VAL A 124 -1.09 9.12 -22.77
C VAL A 124 -0.44 9.15 -21.39
N CYS A 125 -0.15 7.98 -20.80
CA CYS A 125 0.51 7.89 -19.49
C CYS A 125 1.88 8.57 -19.48
N ASP A 126 2.71 8.33 -20.50
CA ASP A 126 4.03 8.93 -20.63
C ASP A 126 3.97 10.45 -20.79
N THR A 127 3.02 10.93 -21.58
CA THR A 127 2.83 12.37 -21.81
C THR A 127 2.34 13.09 -20.55
N ILE A 128 1.35 12.52 -19.85
CA ILE A 128 0.86 13.07 -18.56
C ILE A 128 1.99 13.06 -17.52
N ASN A 129 2.75 11.97 -17.42
CA ASN A 129 3.90 11.89 -16.53
C ASN A 129 4.92 12.99 -16.84
N SER A 130 5.31 13.17 -18.11
CA SER A 130 6.26 14.21 -18.50
C SER A 130 5.76 15.64 -18.23
N LEU A 131 4.47 15.89 -18.40
CA LEU A 131 3.89 17.23 -18.15
C LEU A 131 3.81 17.55 -16.67
N LEU A 132 3.51 16.54 -15.85
CA LEU A 132 3.34 16.69 -14.40
C LEU A 132 4.63 16.46 -13.60
N SER A 133 5.68 15.86 -14.15
CA SER A 133 6.95 15.68 -13.43
C SER A 133 7.78 16.96 -13.30
N LYS A 134 7.45 18.00 -14.08
CA LYS A 134 8.22 19.25 -14.11
C LYS A 134 8.21 19.94 -12.74
N ASP A 135 9.39 20.31 -12.26
CA ASP A 135 9.60 21.01 -10.98
C ASP A 135 9.09 20.26 -9.73
N PHE A 136 8.86 18.94 -9.84
CA PHE A 136 8.44 18.08 -8.75
C PHE A 136 9.65 17.45 -8.02
N SER A 137 9.56 17.37 -6.69
CA SER A 137 10.55 16.73 -5.83
C SER A 137 9.89 15.81 -4.79
N PHE A 138 10.46 14.63 -4.59
CA PHE A 138 9.91 13.68 -3.61
C PHE A 138 10.10 14.19 -2.17
N ASN A 139 9.03 14.25 -1.38
CA ASN A 139 9.06 14.76 -0.01
C ASN A 139 7.95 14.15 0.87
N TYR A 140 8.28 13.83 2.13
CA TYR A 140 7.32 13.38 3.14
C TYR A 140 6.87 14.54 4.04
N GLY A 141 5.65 14.44 4.58
CA GLY A 141 5.13 15.40 5.56
C GLY A 141 4.30 16.54 4.95
N GLU A 142 4.00 16.47 3.65
CA GLU A 142 3.02 17.34 3.02
C GLU A 142 1.59 17.01 3.49
N ILE A 143 0.64 17.93 3.24
CA ILE A 143 -0.78 17.71 3.52
C ILE A 143 -1.25 16.47 2.76
N PRO A 144 -1.85 15.45 3.41
CA PRO A 144 -2.21 14.21 2.74
C PRO A 144 -3.03 14.43 1.46
N ALA A 145 -2.62 13.79 0.35
CA ALA A 145 -3.26 13.98 -0.95
C ALA A 145 -4.76 13.65 -0.98
N ARG A 146 -5.24 12.84 -0.01
CA ARG A 146 -6.68 12.57 0.16
C ARG A 146 -7.52 13.83 0.33
N TYR A 147 -6.95 14.93 0.83
CA TYR A 147 -7.62 16.21 1.06
C TYR A 147 -7.35 17.28 0.00
N LEU A 148 -6.56 16.97 -1.03
CA LEU A 148 -6.12 17.93 -2.03
C LEU A 148 -6.99 17.81 -3.29
N SER A 149 -7.46 18.96 -3.79
CA SER A 149 -8.16 19.02 -5.08
C SER A 149 -7.21 18.78 -6.24
N TRP A 150 -7.75 18.46 -7.41
CA TRP A 150 -6.91 18.23 -8.58
C TRP A 150 -6.15 19.49 -8.99
N SER A 151 -6.75 20.69 -8.94
CA SER A 151 -6.03 21.93 -9.27
C SER A 151 -4.81 22.17 -8.38
N TYR A 152 -4.86 21.76 -7.12
CA TYR A 152 -3.68 21.83 -6.25
C TYR A 152 -2.64 20.78 -6.64
N LEU A 153 -3.10 19.53 -6.84
CA LEU A 153 -2.24 18.42 -7.26
C LEU A 153 -1.57 18.69 -8.60
N ASP A 154 -2.22 19.41 -9.53
CA ASP A 154 -1.68 19.77 -10.84
C ASP A 154 -0.41 20.63 -10.71
N THR A 155 -0.43 21.59 -9.78
CA THR A 155 0.66 22.53 -9.52
C THR A 155 1.67 22.06 -8.47
N LEU A 156 1.59 20.79 -8.06
CA LEU A 156 2.38 20.24 -6.97
C LEU A 156 3.87 20.22 -7.32
N THR A 157 4.71 20.81 -6.47
CA THR A 157 6.18 20.82 -6.61
C THR A 157 6.88 19.87 -5.64
N LYS A 158 6.15 19.34 -4.66
CA LYS A 158 6.67 18.36 -3.70
C LYS A 158 5.59 17.46 -3.15
N GLY A 159 5.93 16.20 -2.87
CA GLY A 159 5.01 15.24 -2.27
C GLY A 159 5.56 13.83 -2.30
N ASP A 160 4.81 12.90 -1.71
CA ASP A 160 5.17 11.48 -1.66
C ASP A 160 4.56 10.68 -2.83
N CYS A 161 4.76 9.36 -2.80
CA CYS A 161 4.24 8.44 -3.80
C CYS A 161 2.71 8.51 -3.96
N TYR A 162 1.96 8.81 -2.90
CA TYR A 162 0.50 8.90 -2.97
C TYR A 162 0.05 10.18 -3.65
N HIS A 163 0.76 11.30 -3.41
CA HIS A 163 0.51 12.56 -4.13
C HIS A 163 0.76 12.40 -5.64
N MET A 164 1.89 11.78 -5.98
CA MET A 164 2.26 11.46 -7.35
C MET A 164 1.16 10.61 -8.01
N ALA A 165 0.78 9.50 -7.36
CA ALA A 165 -0.19 8.57 -7.90
C ALA A 165 -1.59 9.20 -8.04
N LYS A 166 -2.07 9.94 -7.04
CA LYS A 166 -3.38 10.59 -7.09
C LYS A 166 -3.46 11.65 -8.19
N SER A 167 -2.39 12.40 -8.44
CA SER A 167 -2.38 13.50 -9.42
C SER A 167 -2.68 13.06 -10.86
N VAL A 168 -2.25 11.85 -11.26
CA VAL A 168 -2.45 11.34 -12.62
C VAL A 168 -3.78 10.61 -12.82
N LEU A 169 -4.50 10.26 -11.74
CA LEU A 169 -5.81 9.60 -11.85
C LEU A 169 -6.80 10.47 -12.61
N TYR A 170 -6.92 11.74 -12.21
CA TYR A 170 -7.91 12.67 -12.76
C TYR A 170 -7.83 12.82 -14.29
N PRO A 171 -6.68 13.12 -14.91
CA PRO A 171 -6.61 13.23 -16.36
C PRO A 171 -6.85 11.90 -17.08
N LEU A 172 -6.34 10.78 -16.55
CA LEU A 172 -6.55 9.46 -17.15
C LEU A 172 -8.04 9.04 -17.13
N ARG A 173 -8.69 9.19 -15.98
CA ARG A 173 -10.14 8.91 -15.83
C ARG A 173 -10.99 9.83 -16.69
N THR A 174 -10.57 11.09 -16.85
CA THR A 174 -11.20 12.07 -17.75
C THR A 174 -11.13 11.65 -19.22
N LEU A 175 -10.00 11.10 -19.64
CA LEU A 175 -9.78 10.60 -21.00
C LEU A 175 -10.36 9.19 -21.21
N GLY A 176 -10.98 8.60 -20.19
CA GLY A 176 -11.69 7.33 -20.28
C GLY A 176 -10.83 6.08 -20.04
N TYR A 177 -9.65 6.24 -19.47
CA TYR A 177 -8.77 5.13 -19.09
C TYR A 177 -9.01 4.75 -17.63
N PRO A 178 -9.61 3.57 -17.33
CA PRO A 178 -9.84 3.14 -15.96
C PRO A 178 -8.50 2.99 -15.24
N CYS A 179 -8.31 3.76 -14.18
CA CYS A 179 -7.08 3.73 -13.40
C CYS A 179 -7.35 3.96 -11.92
N THR A 180 -6.48 3.40 -11.08
CA THR A 180 -6.57 3.53 -9.62
C THR A 180 -5.19 3.41 -8.98
N ILE A 181 -5.15 3.32 -7.65
CA ILE A 181 -3.94 3.17 -6.86
C ILE A 181 -3.91 1.77 -6.25
N ASP A 182 -2.80 1.08 -6.48
CA ASP A 182 -2.41 -0.08 -5.69
C ASP A 182 -1.40 0.37 -4.64
N PHE A 183 -1.42 -0.26 -3.47
CA PHE A 183 -0.54 0.09 -2.38
C PHE A 183 -0.17 -1.13 -1.52
N SER A 184 1.01 -1.06 -0.91
CA SER A 184 1.37 -1.89 0.22
C SER A 184 1.43 -1.02 1.48
N PRO A 185 0.77 -1.42 2.60
CA PRO A 185 0.87 -0.67 3.85
C PRO A 185 2.28 -0.68 4.42
N CYS A 186 3.04 -1.75 4.18
CA CYS A 186 4.42 -1.91 4.63
C CYS A 186 5.19 -2.94 3.79
N TRP A 187 6.50 -2.76 3.67
CA TRP A 187 7.40 -3.77 3.14
C TRP A 187 7.77 -4.78 4.23
N GLY A 188 7.82 -6.06 3.88
CA GLY A 188 8.18 -7.12 4.83
C GLY A 188 9.66 -7.45 4.89
N ASN A 189 10.45 -7.00 3.90
CA ASN A 189 11.91 -7.19 3.85
C ASN A 189 12.73 -5.89 3.90
N THR A 190 12.06 -4.76 4.12
CA THR A 190 12.64 -3.43 4.34
C THR A 190 11.63 -2.57 5.11
N THR A 191 11.72 -1.24 5.03
CA THR A 191 10.95 -0.31 5.86
C THR A 191 10.10 0.62 5.01
N GLY A 192 8.99 1.10 5.58
CA GLY A 192 8.03 1.97 4.91
C GLY A 192 6.99 1.20 4.09
N GLY A 193 6.09 1.94 3.43
CA GLY A 193 5.11 1.40 2.47
C GLY A 193 5.35 1.96 1.07
N HIS A 194 4.41 1.72 0.17
CA HIS A 194 4.47 2.30 -1.18
C HIS A 194 3.09 2.31 -1.84
N SER A 195 2.86 3.28 -2.71
CA SER A 195 1.66 3.41 -3.52
C SER A 195 2.03 3.73 -4.95
N TRP A 196 1.38 3.09 -5.90
CA TRP A 196 1.61 3.27 -7.32
C TRP A 196 0.30 3.23 -8.08
N ASN A 197 0.32 3.66 -9.34
CA ASN A 197 -0.85 3.62 -10.18
C ASN A 197 -0.98 2.26 -10.87
N VAL A 198 -2.21 1.90 -11.19
CA VAL A 198 -2.52 0.87 -12.18
C VAL A 198 -3.51 1.42 -13.20
N VAL A 199 -3.34 1.04 -14.46
CA VAL A 199 -4.26 1.39 -15.56
C VAL A 199 -4.71 0.13 -16.28
N TYR A 200 -5.99 0.08 -16.65
CA TYR A 200 -6.55 -1.08 -17.32
C TYR A 200 -6.11 -1.14 -18.79
N ILE A 201 -5.49 -2.26 -19.19
CA ILE A 201 -5.07 -2.57 -20.55
C ILE A 201 -5.37 -4.04 -20.82
N GLU A 202 -6.21 -4.29 -21.83
CA GLU A 202 -6.46 -5.63 -22.38
C GLU A 202 -6.72 -6.74 -21.33
N GLY A 203 -7.61 -6.45 -20.37
CA GLY A 203 -8.00 -7.44 -19.35
C GLY A 203 -7.16 -7.43 -18.08
N LYS A 204 -6.15 -6.56 -17.96
CA LYS A 204 -5.27 -6.48 -16.79
C LYS A 204 -5.10 -5.05 -16.30
N MET A 205 -4.88 -4.91 -15.00
CA MET A 205 -4.47 -3.66 -14.37
C MET A 205 -2.94 -3.61 -14.38
N ILE A 206 -2.35 -2.77 -15.23
CA ILE A 206 -0.90 -2.71 -15.44
C ILE A 206 -0.30 -1.59 -14.58
N PRO A 207 0.75 -1.86 -13.78
CA PRO A 207 1.34 -0.87 -12.88
C PRO A 207 2.18 0.17 -13.62
N PHE A 208 2.15 1.40 -13.12
CA PHE A 208 3.04 2.50 -13.49
C PHE A 208 3.16 3.49 -12.32
N MET A 209 4.05 4.48 -12.41
CA MET A 209 4.22 5.49 -11.37
C MET A 209 3.96 6.89 -11.92
N GLY A 210 2.88 7.50 -11.45
CA GLY A 210 2.53 8.88 -11.79
C GLY A 210 3.71 9.83 -11.56
N ARG A 211 3.94 10.77 -12.47
CA ARG A 211 5.05 11.73 -12.46
C ARG A 211 6.47 11.13 -12.49
N GLU A 212 6.63 9.83 -12.71
CA GLU A 212 7.95 9.20 -12.68
C GLU A 212 8.19 8.23 -13.84
N LYS A 213 7.43 7.15 -13.93
CA LYS A 213 7.68 6.06 -14.89
C LYS A 213 6.38 5.59 -15.53
N GLY A 214 6.45 5.42 -16.85
CA GLY A 214 5.38 4.92 -17.69
C GLY A 214 5.01 3.47 -17.48
N VAL A 215 3.98 3.05 -18.21
CA VAL A 215 3.52 1.66 -18.29
C VAL A 215 4.62 0.79 -18.92
N TYR A 216 4.75 -0.46 -18.48
CA TYR A 216 5.77 -1.44 -18.92
C TYR A 216 7.23 -1.10 -18.61
N ALA A 217 7.53 0.14 -18.19
CA ALA A 217 8.85 0.56 -17.71
C ALA A 217 8.96 0.56 -16.17
N TYR A 218 7.87 0.20 -15.48
CA TYR A 218 7.74 0.28 -14.03
C TYR A 218 7.59 -1.09 -13.38
N ASP A 219 8.36 -1.32 -12.32
CA ASP A 219 8.25 -2.47 -11.43
C ASP A 219 8.05 -1.94 -10.00
N PRO A 220 6.89 -2.18 -9.35
CA PRO A 220 6.59 -1.64 -8.03
C PRO A 220 7.50 -2.18 -6.92
N PHE A 221 8.23 -3.27 -7.18
CA PHE A 221 9.09 -3.93 -6.20
C PHE A 221 10.56 -3.57 -6.39
N ARG A 222 10.94 -2.91 -7.50
CA ARG A 222 12.34 -2.56 -7.79
C ARG A 222 12.55 -1.06 -7.82
N ILE A 223 13.41 -0.62 -6.93
CA ILE A 223 13.73 0.80 -6.72
C ILE A 223 14.81 1.34 -7.67
N TYR A 224 15.53 0.47 -8.37
CA TYR A 224 16.63 0.86 -9.26
C TYR A 224 16.94 -0.25 -10.27
N ASN A 225 17.21 0.13 -11.52
CA ASN A 225 17.68 -0.75 -12.57
C ASN A 225 19.19 -0.53 -12.76
N PHE A 226 19.96 -1.61 -12.74
CA PHE A 226 21.39 -1.54 -13.06
C PHE A 226 21.61 -1.30 -14.56
N GLU A 227 22.72 -0.63 -14.90
CA GLU A 227 23.16 -0.51 -16.29
C GLU A 227 23.53 -1.88 -16.89
N ASN A 228 24.07 -2.78 -16.07
CA ASN A 228 24.28 -4.17 -16.47
C ASN A 228 22.98 -4.98 -16.27
N PRO A 229 22.35 -5.48 -17.36
CA PRO A 229 21.09 -6.21 -17.29
C PRO A 229 21.20 -7.59 -16.60
N GLU A 230 22.41 -8.15 -16.47
CA GLU A 230 22.63 -9.41 -15.72
C GLU A 230 22.58 -9.20 -14.20
N ARG A 231 22.70 -7.96 -13.73
CA ARG A 231 22.62 -7.63 -12.30
C ARG A 231 21.18 -7.29 -11.93
N MET A 232 20.58 -8.11 -11.07
CA MET A 232 19.28 -7.83 -10.51
C MET A 232 19.42 -7.11 -9.18
N ASN A 233 18.72 -5.97 -9.06
CA ASN A 233 18.55 -5.29 -7.78
C ASN A 233 17.69 -6.16 -6.86
N PRO A 234 18.07 -6.31 -5.56
CA PRO A 234 17.14 -6.84 -4.58
C PRO A 234 15.81 -6.09 -4.68
N ALA A 235 14.72 -6.86 -4.61
CA ALA A 235 13.37 -6.35 -4.70
C ALA A 235 12.76 -6.20 -3.30
N ARG A 236 11.91 -5.19 -3.14
CA ARG A 236 11.12 -4.95 -1.92
C ARG A 236 9.85 -5.75 -2.01
N TYR A 237 9.55 -6.51 -0.98
CA TYR A 237 8.43 -7.43 -0.99
C TYR A 237 7.46 -7.09 0.13
N PRO A 238 6.17 -6.91 -0.19
CA PRO A 238 5.14 -6.68 0.82
C PRO A 238 4.56 -8.01 1.31
N GLY A 239 3.91 -7.99 2.47
CA GLY A 239 3.08 -9.12 2.88
C GLY A 239 1.75 -9.18 2.10
N LYS A 240 1.24 -8.01 1.69
CA LYS A 240 -0.02 -7.79 0.98
C LYS A 240 0.03 -6.60 0.02
N VAL A 241 -0.72 -6.68 -1.06
CA VAL A 241 -0.99 -5.55 -1.98
C VAL A 241 -2.49 -5.32 -2.05
N TYR A 242 -2.91 -4.09 -1.84
CA TYR A 242 -4.30 -3.67 -1.88
C TYR A 242 -4.56 -2.67 -3.00
N ARG A 243 -5.71 -2.76 -3.64
CA ARG A 243 -6.20 -1.83 -4.66
C ARG A 243 -7.28 -0.94 -4.08
N LYS A 244 -7.16 0.38 -4.26
CA LYS A 244 -8.22 1.33 -3.91
C LYS A 244 -9.43 1.14 -4.84
N THR A 245 -10.62 1.15 -4.25
CA THR A 245 -11.91 1.06 -4.94
C THR A 245 -12.73 2.33 -4.67
N PHE A 246 -13.79 2.55 -5.44
CA PHE A 246 -14.82 3.53 -5.11
C PHE A 246 -15.84 2.92 -4.15
N SER A 247 -16.33 1.72 -4.49
CA SER A 247 -17.29 1.01 -3.65
C SER A 247 -16.62 0.52 -2.36
N ALA A 248 -17.37 0.56 -1.26
CA ALA A 248 -16.91 0.00 0.01
C ALA A 248 -16.90 -1.53 -0.06
N ASN A 249 -15.81 -2.16 0.39
CA ASN A 249 -15.77 -3.59 0.60
C ASN A 249 -16.75 -3.96 1.73
N LYS A 250 -17.91 -4.54 1.36
CA LYS A 250 -19.02 -4.83 2.28
C LYS A 250 -18.59 -5.74 3.44
N LYS A 251 -17.74 -6.75 3.17
CA LYS A 251 -17.23 -7.66 4.21
C LYS A 251 -16.30 -6.96 5.17
N LEU A 252 -15.33 -6.21 4.65
CA LEU A 252 -14.39 -5.46 5.48
C LEU A 252 -15.13 -4.41 6.31
N LYS A 253 -16.09 -3.69 5.72
CA LYS A 253 -16.94 -2.72 6.43
C LYS A 253 -17.70 -3.36 7.59
N GLN A 254 -18.23 -4.57 7.41
CA GLN A 254 -18.88 -5.31 8.47
C GLN A 254 -17.88 -5.75 9.56
N LEU A 255 -16.70 -6.23 9.16
CA LEU A 255 -15.64 -6.68 10.06
C LEU A 255 -15.16 -5.55 10.98
N ILE A 256 -14.88 -4.36 10.44
CA ILE A 256 -14.28 -3.27 11.22
C ILE A 256 -15.31 -2.32 11.83
N GLY A 257 -16.58 -2.39 11.43
CA GLY A 257 -17.59 -1.39 11.77
C GLY A 257 -17.92 -1.25 13.27
N HIS A 258 -17.50 -2.22 14.09
CA HIS A 258 -17.67 -2.20 15.55
C HIS A 258 -16.38 -1.88 16.31
N ILE A 259 -15.25 -1.74 15.61
CA ILE A 259 -13.92 -1.51 16.18
C ILE A 259 -13.66 0.00 16.20
N SER A 260 -13.11 0.50 17.30
CA SER A 260 -12.68 1.90 17.39
C SER A 260 -11.55 2.16 16.40
N MET A 261 -11.52 3.38 15.82
CA MET A 261 -10.43 3.79 14.93
C MET A 261 -9.04 3.68 15.58
N ASP A 262 -8.93 3.90 16.90
CA ASP A 262 -7.67 3.78 17.64
C ASP A 262 -7.20 2.32 17.79
N ASP A 263 -8.12 1.36 17.64
CA ASP A 263 -7.89 -0.09 17.74
C ASP A 263 -7.84 -0.75 16.34
N LEU A 264 -7.79 0.04 15.26
CA LEU A 264 -7.60 -0.44 13.91
C LEU A 264 -6.20 -0.14 13.39
N PRO A 265 -5.54 -1.11 12.72
CA PRO A 265 -4.38 -0.83 11.89
C PRO A 265 -4.68 0.32 10.90
N PRO A 266 -3.80 1.32 10.73
CA PRO A 266 -4.11 2.53 9.97
C PRO A 266 -4.57 2.28 8.51
N PHE A 267 -4.07 1.22 7.87
CA PHE A 267 -4.44 0.87 6.50
C PHE A 267 -5.89 0.38 6.36
N LEU A 268 -6.53 -0.06 7.46
CA LEU A 268 -7.94 -0.46 7.52
C LEU A 268 -8.88 0.70 7.84
N SER A 269 -8.37 1.92 8.00
CA SER A 269 -9.19 3.12 8.25
C SER A 269 -10.16 3.45 7.11
N ASP A 270 -9.95 2.89 5.93
CA ASP A 270 -10.83 3.02 4.77
C ASP A 270 -11.10 1.63 4.17
N CYS A 271 -12.38 1.24 4.16
CA CYS A 271 -12.81 -0.05 3.62
C CYS A 271 -13.00 -0.05 2.09
N ARG A 272 -12.74 1.06 1.39
CA ARG A 272 -12.75 1.14 -0.08
C ARG A 272 -11.45 0.59 -0.66
N MET A 273 -11.26 -0.70 -0.45
CA MET A 273 -10.12 -1.44 -0.98
C MET A 273 -10.44 -2.93 -1.18
N MET A 274 -9.66 -3.55 -2.05
CA MET A 274 -9.65 -5.00 -2.26
C MET A 274 -8.23 -5.55 -2.26
N ASP A 275 -8.08 -6.82 -1.92
CA ASP A 275 -6.80 -7.53 -1.99
C ASP A 275 -6.51 -7.93 -3.43
N VAL A 276 -5.32 -7.58 -3.93
CA VAL A 276 -4.83 -7.90 -5.28
C VAL A 276 -3.45 -8.55 -5.22
N THR A 277 -3.06 -9.12 -4.07
CA THR A 277 -1.73 -9.70 -3.87
C THR A 277 -1.41 -10.79 -4.91
N THR A 278 -2.41 -11.59 -5.29
CA THR A 278 -2.33 -12.64 -6.33
C THR A 278 -2.00 -12.10 -7.73
N GLU A 279 -2.29 -10.83 -8.02
CA GLU A 279 -1.95 -10.21 -9.30
C GLU A 279 -0.44 -9.97 -9.44
N TYR A 280 0.29 -9.95 -8.31
CA TYR A 280 1.70 -9.56 -8.26
C TYR A 280 2.64 -10.67 -7.80
N LEU A 281 2.21 -11.54 -6.88
CA LEU A 281 3.12 -12.36 -6.09
C LEU A 281 2.60 -13.81 -5.95
N PRO A 282 3.50 -14.80 -5.79
CA PRO A 282 3.13 -16.10 -5.28
C PRO A 282 2.61 -15.99 -3.85
N VAL A 283 1.45 -16.58 -3.60
CA VAL A 283 0.76 -16.48 -2.31
C VAL A 283 0.28 -17.84 -1.83
N SER A 284 -0.06 -17.92 -0.54
CA SER A 284 -0.72 -19.06 0.07
C SER A 284 -1.67 -18.60 1.16
N ASP A 285 -2.65 -19.44 1.49
CA ASP A 285 -3.52 -19.23 2.63
C ASP A 285 -2.81 -19.76 3.88
N VAL A 286 -2.91 -19.03 5.00
CA VAL A 286 -2.34 -19.47 6.28
C VAL A 286 -3.40 -19.45 7.38
N GLU A 287 -3.41 -20.51 8.18
CA GLU A 287 -4.30 -20.63 9.33
C GLU A 287 -3.52 -20.45 10.61
N ILE A 288 -4.04 -19.65 11.54
CA ILE A 288 -3.47 -19.43 12.87
C ILE A 288 -4.47 -19.91 13.90
N GLU A 289 -4.05 -20.84 14.77
CA GLU A 289 -4.80 -21.21 15.95
C GLU A 289 -4.60 -20.14 17.02
N VAL A 290 -5.70 -19.52 17.45
CA VAL A 290 -5.72 -18.38 18.36
C VAL A 290 -5.96 -18.90 19.77
N ALA A 291 -4.97 -18.71 20.65
CA ALA A 291 -5.05 -19.15 22.04
C ALA A 291 -6.25 -18.56 22.78
N ASP A 292 -6.75 -19.31 23.79
CA ASP A 292 -7.92 -18.90 24.58
C ASP A 292 -7.73 -17.60 25.38
N THR A 293 -6.48 -17.19 25.57
CA THR A 293 -6.10 -15.92 26.21
C THR A 293 -6.46 -14.69 25.39
N VAL A 294 -6.70 -14.84 24.08
CA VAL A 294 -7.19 -13.78 23.20
C VAL A 294 -8.73 -13.83 23.18
N PRO A 295 -9.44 -12.75 23.51
CA PRO A 295 -10.90 -12.69 23.41
C PRO A 295 -11.40 -12.99 21.98
N VAL A 296 -12.55 -13.66 21.86
CA VAL A 296 -13.08 -14.10 20.55
C VAL A 296 -13.53 -12.91 19.69
N GLU A 297 -13.96 -11.83 20.33
CA GLU A 297 -14.34 -10.57 19.71
C GLU A 297 -13.15 -9.75 19.21
N GLU A 298 -11.92 -10.10 19.62
CA GLU A 298 -10.74 -9.34 19.26
C GLU A 298 -10.25 -9.75 17.86
N SER A 299 -10.02 -8.74 17.01
CA SER A 299 -9.53 -8.96 15.65
C SER A 299 -8.04 -9.33 15.65
N VAL A 300 -7.73 -10.40 14.94
CA VAL A 300 -6.36 -10.89 14.73
C VAL A 300 -5.85 -10.46 13.36
N TYR A 301 -4.59 -10.09 13.31
CA TYR A 301 -3.89 -9.63 12.11
C TYR A 301 -2.60 -10.42 11.91
N LEU A 302 -2.06 -10.39 10.70
CA LEU A 302 -0.66 -10.73 10.48
C LEU A 302 0.16 -9.46 10.29
N ALA A 303 1.28 -9.41 10.98
CA ALA A 303 2.30 -8.41 10.82
C ALA A 303 3.51 -8.96 10.06
N VAL A 304 4.19 -8.09 9.32
CA VAL A 304 5.55 -8.33 8.81
C VAL A 304 6.54 -7.47 9.59
N TYR A 305 7.83 -7.78 9.51
CA TYR A 305 8.85 -6.96 10.13
C TYR A 305 9.18 -5.77 9.21
N SER A 306 8.88 -4.53 9.63
CA SER A 306 9.13 -3.30 8.87
C SER A 306 9.70 -2.23 9.79
N ASP A 307 10.98 -2.36 10.16
CA ASP A 307 11.62 -1.74 11.36
C ASP A 307 11.09 -2.29 12.69
N ASP A 308 9.78 -2.51 12.77
CA ASP A 308 9.10 -3.23 13.84
C ASP A 308 7.93 -4.04 13.26
N TRP A 309 7.30 -4.90 14.07
CA TRP A 309 6.10 -5.64 13.68
C TRP A 309 5.01 -4.68 13.24
N THR A 310 4.66 -4.73 11.95
CA THR A 310 3.67 -3.83 11.33
C THR A 310 2.59 -4.66 10.66
N ALA A 311 1.34 -4.45 11.05
CA ALA A 311 0.18 -5.16 10.51
C ALA A 311 0.06 -4.93 8.99
N THR A 312 -0.11 -6.03 8.25
CA THR A 312 -0.19 -6.02 6.78
C THR A 312 -1.40 -6.78 6.26
N ALA A 313 -1.90 -7.77 7.00
CA ALA A 313 -3.06 -8.58 6.59
C ALA A 313 -4.13 -8.64 7.69
N TYR A 314 -5.38 -8.68 7.24
CA TYR A 314 -6.57 -8.93 8.08
C TYR A 314 -7.23 -10.24 7.64
N THR A 315 -8.13 -10.77 8.47
CA THR A 315 -8.96 -11.93 8.15
C THR A 315 -10.44 -11.60 8.29
N ASP A 316 -11.27 -12.12 7.38
CA ASP A 316 -12.74 -12.14 7.50
C ASP A 316 -13.27 -13.51 7.98
N THR A 317 -12.36 -14.44 8.28
CA THR A 317 -12.64 -15.84 8.61
C THR A 317 -11.99 -16.21 9.93
N TYR A 318 -12.77 -16.12 11.01
CA TYR A 318 -12.35 -16.53 12.36
C TYR A 318 -13.42 -17.42 12.98
N GLN A 319 -13.17 -18.72 13.04
CA GLN A 319 -14.13 -19.72 13.52
C GLN A 319 -13.40 -20.80 14.31
N ASN A 320 -14.01 -21.29 15.40
CA ASN A 320 -13.43 -22.35 16.24
C ASN A 320 -11.96 -22.06 16.64
N ARG A 321 -11.66 -20.80 16.98
CA ARG A 321 -10.30 -20.33 17.30
C ARG A 321 -9.30 -20.38 16.15
N ILE A 322 -9.72 -20.56 14.90
CA ILE A 322 -8.82 -20.56 13.74
C ILE A 322 -9.07 -19.31 12.90
N ALA A 323 -8.04 -18.47 12.78
CA ALA A 323 -8.01 -17.30 11.92
C ALA A 323 -7.33 -17.64 10.58
N THR A 324 -8.05 -17.50 9.47
CA THR A 324 -7.53 -17.82 8.13
C THR A 324 -7.18 -16.55 7.36
N PHE A 325 -5.91 -16.36 7.04
CA PHE A 325 -5.42 -15.25 6.22
C PHE A 325 -5.20 -15.76 4.81
N LYS A 326 -6.04 -15.31 3.89
CA LYS A 326 -5.93 -15.70 2.48
C LYS A 326 -4.80 -14.98 1.79
N ASP A 327 -4.26 -15.55 0.71
CA ASP A 327 -3.38 -14.88 -0.26
C ASP A 327 -2.19 -14.10 0.35
N VAL A 328 -1.55 -14.60 1.41
CA VAL A 328 -0.35 -13.96 1.97
C VAL A 328 0.87 -14.33 1.13
N LYS A 329 1.82 -13.41 0.96
CA LYS A 329 3.03 -13.66 0.17
C LYS A 329 3.85 -14.83 0.72
N ASN A 330 4.24 -15.76 -0.15
CA ASN A 330 5.23 -16.81 0.14
C ASN A 330 6.62 -16.22 0.36
N GLU A 331 7.54 -16.97 0.96
CA GLU A 331 8.91 -16.50 1.28
C GLU A 331 8.90 -15.19 2.08
N MET A 332 8.18 -15.20 3.20
CA MET A 332 7.99 -14.03 4.04
C MET A 332 7.88 -14.42 5.52
N LEU A 333 8.44 -13.57 6.39
CA LEU A 333 8.34 -13.65 7.83
C LEU A 333 7.07 -12.94 8.30
N TYR A 334 6.23 -13.64 9.07
CA TYR A 334 5.01 -13.13 9.65
C TYR A 334 4.98 -13.30 11.17
N MET A 335 4.19 -12.46 11.82
CA MET A 335 3.85 -12.54 13.23
C MET A 335 2.33 -12.44 13.40
N PRO A 336 1.66 -13.39 14.05
CA PRO A 336 0.28 -13.22 14.51
C PRO A 336 0.21 -12.16 15.61
N VAL A 337 -0.67 -11.18 15.42
CA VAL A 337 -0.79 -10.05 16.35
C VAL A 337 -2.24 -9.64 16.58
N VAL A 338 -2.47 -8.96 17.70
CA VAL A 338 -3.63 -8.09 17.89
C VAL A 338 -3.20 -6.63 17.91
N TYR A 339 -4.12 -5.73 17.61
CA TYR A 339 -3.88 -4.29 17.58
C TYR A 339 -4.74 -3.58 18.62
N ARG A 340 -4.12 -2.83 19.53
CA ARG A 340 -4.82 -2.10 20.59
C ARG A 340 -4.23 -0.71 20.76
N LYS A 341 -5.04 0.33 20.64
CA LYS A 341 -4.67 1.74 20.90
C LYS A 341 -3.35 2.15 20.24
N GLY A 342 -3.20 1.87 18.95
CA GLY A 342 -1.98 2.21 18.23
C GLY A 342 -0.80 1.24 18.38
N ASN A 343 -0.92 0.18 19.20
CA ASN A 343 0.16 -0.75 19.50
C ASN A 343 -0.15 -2.15 18.98
N ILE A 344 0.91 -2.87 18.60
CA ILE A 344 0.87 -4.24 18.10
C ILE A 344 1.36 -5.18 19.20
N TYR A 345 0.59 -6.24 19.47
CA TYR A 345 0.93 -7.25 20.47
C TYR A 345 0.98 -8.63 19.82
N PRO A 346 2.14 -9.29 19.78
CA PRO A 346 2.26 -10.69 19.38
C PRO A 346 1.39 -11.60 20.24
N ILE A 347 0.69 -12.53 19.59
CA ILE A 347 -0.16 -13.53 20.26
C ILE A 347 0.36 -14.96 20.11
N ASP A 348 1.39 -15.16 19.29
CA ASP A 348 2.03 -16.44 19.03
C ASP A 348 3.49 -16.23 18.57
N HIS A 349 4.18 -17.28 18.16
CA HIS A 349 5.52 -17.25 17.61
C HIS A 349 5.54 -16.67 16.18
N PRO A 350 6.65 -16.02 15.77
CA PRO A 350 6.83 -15.65 14.38
C PRO A 350 6.98 -16.91 13.53
N PHE A 351 6.58 -16.83 12.26
CA PHE A 351 6.67 -17.96 11.33
C PHE A 351 7.06 -17.49 9.93
N ILE A 352 7.63 -18.42 9.15
CA ILE A 352 7.92 -18.20 7.74
C ILE A 352 6.90 -18.99 6.92
N VAL A 353 6.33 -18.36 5.90
CA VAL A 353 5.70 -19.06 4.79
C VAL A 353 6.79 -19.33 3.77
N ASP A 354 7.05 -20.59 3.44
CA ASP A 354 8.11 -20.94 2.51
C ASP A 354 7.69 -20.76 1.04
N ARG A 355 8.51 -21.22 0.09
CA ARG A 355 8.26 -21.07 -1.34
C ARG A 355 7.04 -21.86 -1.83
N VAL A 356 6.73 -22.99 -1.22
CA VAL A 356 5.59 -23.86 -1.60
C VAL A 356 4.33 -23.57 -0.80
N GLY A 357 4.40 -22.63 0.16
CA GLY A 357 3.27 -22.20 0.97
C GLY A 357 3.21 -22.84 2.36
N GLU A 358 4.21 -23.65 2.72
CA GLU A 358 4.23 -24.33 4.01
C GLU A 358 4.64 -23.34 5.11
N LYS A 359 3.86 -23.37 6.21
CA LYS A 359 4.06 -22.51 7.38
C LYS A 359 5.00 -23.20 8.36
N ARG A 360 6.10 -22.53 8.73
CA ARG A 360 7.04 -23.01 9.76
C ARG A 360 7.26 -21.96 10.85
N PHE A 361 6.82 -22.28 12.07
CA PHE A 361 7.07 -21.44 13.25
C PHE A 361 8.56 -21.42 13.63
N LEU A 362 9.01 -20.26 14.08
CA LEU A 362 10.36 -20.01 14.57
C LEU A 362 10.34 -20.11 16.10
N THR A 363 10.68 -21.29 16.57
CA THR A 363 10.86 -21.63 17.98
C THR A 363 12.28 -22.12 18.14
N ALA A 364 13.08 -21.48 19.01
CA ALA A 364 14.46 -21.86 19.21
C ALA A 364 14.57 -23.33 19.65
N ASP A 365 15.38 -24.11 18.94
CA ASP A 365 15.63 -25.52 19.25
C ASP A 365 16.76 -25.66 20.27
N ASP A 366 16.81 -26.79 20.97
CA ASP A 366 17.92 -27.13 21.89
C ASP A 366 19.25 -27.36 21.13
N SER A 367 19.18 -27.72 19.85
CA SER A 367 20.36 -27.86 18.99
C SER A 367 20.90 -26.52 18.56
N THR A 368 22.22 -26.40 18.51
CA THR A 368 22.90 -25.17 18.11
C THR A 368 23.63 -25.33 16.76
N GLU A 369 23.88 -24.19 16.11
CA GLU A 369 24.76 -24.08 14.96
C GLU A 369 25.67 -22.84 15.10
N ARG A 370 26.74 -22.82 14.30
CA ARG A 370 27.66 -21.68 14.24
C ARG A 370 27.07 -20.58 13.35
N CYS A 371 26.94 -19.36 13.88
CA CYS A 371 26.54 -18.18 13.13
C CYS A 371 27.78 -17.36 12.70
N VAL A 372 27.87 -17.00 11.42
CA VAL A 372 28.92 -16.13 10.90
C VAL A 372 28.30 -14.84 10.35
N VAL A 373 28.54 -13.73 11.06
CA VAL A 373 28.10 -12.40 10.62
C VAL A 373 29.18 -11.76 9.77
N SER A 374 28.92 -11.65 8.46
CA SER A 374 29.84 -11.03 7.49
C SER A 374 29.48 -9.57 7.17
N TYR A 375 28.20 -9.21 7.31
CA TYR A 375 27.66 -7.90 7.02
C TYR A 375 26.70 -7.47 8.13
N LEU A 376 26.71 -6.18 8.46
CA LEU A 376 25.87 -5.62 9.52
C LEU A 376 24.48 -5.20 9.03
N LEU A 377 24.27 -5.09 7.72
CA LEU A 377 23.02 -4.65 7.11
C LEU A 377 22.62 -5.58 5.94
N PRO A 378 21.31 -5.77 5.71
CA PRO A 378 20.82 -6.37 4.47
C PRO A 378 21.23 -5.53 3.26
N LEU A 379 21.53 -6.20 2.14
CA LEU A 379 21.89 -5.52 0.88
C LEU A 379 20.82 -4.51 0.44
N MET A 380 19.54 -4.88 0.58
CA MET A 380 18.40 -4.04 0.25
C MET A 380 18.40 -2.70 1.01
N THR A 381 18.73 -2.73 2.31
CA THR A 381 18.78 -1.52 3.15
C THR A 381 19.85 -0.57 2.64
N GLU A 382 21.05 -1.09 2.36
CA GLU A 382 22.17 -0.27 1.87
C GLU A 382 21.91 0.27 0.47
N MET A 383 21.33 -0.54 -0.43
CA MET A 383 20.91 -0.06 -1.75
C MET A 383 19.82 1.01 -1.68
N SER A 384 18.84 0.86 -0.78
CA SER A 384 17.79 1.86 -0.57
C SER A 384 18.37 3.19 -0.10
N THR A 385 19.32 3.17 0.85
CA THR A 385 20.04 4.36 1.30
C THR A 385 20.86 4.97 0.16
N ALA A 386 21.50 4.16 -0.68
CA ALA A 386 22.28 4.64 -1.82
C ALA A 386 21.40 5.32 -2.87
N VAL A 387 20.23 4.75 -3.22
CA VAL A 387 19.27 5.38 -4.14
C VAL A 387 18.83 6.76 -3.63
N ALA A 388 18.50 6.87 -2.34
CA ALA A 388 18.07 8.13 -1.72
C ALA A 388 19.17 9.21 -1.72
N ASN A 389 20.45 8.82 -1.84
CA ASN A 389 21.59 9.73 -1.82
C ASN A 389 22.42 9.67 -3.12
N LYS A 390 21.85 9.16 -4.22
CA LYS A 390 22.58 8.84 -5.45
C LYS A 390 23.43 10.01 -5.99
N ASP A 391 22.93 11.24 -5.87
CA ASP A 391 23.59 12.44 -6.38
C ASP A 391 24.81 12.86 -5.54
N ARG A 392 24.97 12.28 -4.34
CA ARG A 392 26.08 12.54 -3.40
C ARG A 392 27.07 11.38 -3.32
N LEU A 393 26.82 10.30 -4.06
CA LEU A 393 27.60 9.07 -3.99
C LEU A 393 28.40 8.84 -5.28
N PRO A 394 29.51 8.08 -5.21
CA PRO A 394 30.22 7.63 -6.40
C PRO A 394 29.30 6.89 -7.38
N LYS A 395 29.51 7.07 -8.68
CA LYS A 395 28.69 6.43 -9.73
C LYS A 395 28.71 4.89 -9.66
N ASP A 396 29.81 4.31 -9.17
CA ASP A 396 30.02 2.88 -9.03
C ASP A 396 29.52 2.30 -7.68
N ILE A 397 28.85 3.10 -6.85
CA ILE A 397 28.44 2.67 -5.51
C ILE A 397 27.57 1.41 -5.52
N PHE A 398 26.64 1.30 -6.47
CA PHE A 398 25.75 0.15 -6.55
C PHE A 398 26.50 -1.13 -6.91
N ASP A 399 27.53 -1.02 -7.76
CA ASP A 399 28.40 -2.13 -8.14
C ASP A 399 29.25 -2.59 -6.97
N ARG A 400 29.78 -1.65 -6.18
CA ARG A 400 30.59 -1.93 -4.99
C ARG A 400 29.76 -2.49 -3.84
N LEU A 401 28.48 -2.11 -3.73
CA LEU A 401 27.54 -2.75 -2.81
C LEU A 401 27.25 -4.19 -3.24
N TYR A 402 26.98 -4.40 -4.53
CA TYR A 402 26.71 -5.73 -5.08
C TYR A 402 27.91 -6.69 -4.93
N SER A 403 29.12 -6.22 -5.20
CA SER A 403 30.35 -7.02 -5.06
C SER A 403 30.77 -7.30 -3.61
N GLY A 404 30.17 -6.60 -2.64
CA GLY A 404 30.52 -6.74 -1.23
C GLY A 404 31.66 -5.83 -0.75
N GLU A 405 32.22 -4.99 -1.62
CA GLU A 405 33.33 -4.08 -1.31
C GLU A 405 32.88 -2.91 -0.43
N ALA A 406 31.76 -2.27 -0.77
CA ALA A 406 31.23 -1.11 -0.04
C ALA A 406 30.21 -1.48 1.04
N ARG A 407 29.96 -2.77 1.27
CA ARG A 407 29.01 -3.26 2.27
C ARG A 407 29.53 -2.99 3.68
N LYS A 408 28.62 -2.63 4.59
CA LYS A 408 28.94 -2.40 6.00
C LYS A 408 29.33 -3.71 6.70
N ARG A 409 30.59 -3.81 7.13
CA ARG A 409 31.16 -4.97 7.83
C ARG A 409 31.32 -4.72 9.33
N PRO A 410 31.38 -5.79 10.15
CA PRO A 410 31.82 -5.70 11.54
C PRO A 410 33.16 -4.98 11.70
N VAL A 411 33.27 -4.14 12.73
CA VAL A 411 34.49 -3.37 13.02
C VAL A 411 35.42 -4.21 13.89
N ASN A 412 36.63 -4.51 13.41
CA ASN A 412 37.60 -5.31 14.18
C ASN A 412 37.85 -4.73 15.57
N GLY A 413 37.79 -5.60 16.59
CA GLY A 413 37.94 -5.23 18.00
C GLY A 413 36.68 -4.68 18.66
N ALA A 414 35.59 -4.43 17.91
CA ALA A 414 34.30 -4.06 18.49
C ALA A 414 33.52 -5.28 18.97
N ALA A 415 32.80 -5.13 20.08
CA ALA A 415 31.91 -6.13 20.63
C ALA A 415 30.51 -6.03 20.01
N TYR A 416 29.89 -7.18 19.77
CA TYR A 416 28.51 -7.30 19.27
C TYR A 416 27.77 -8.36 20.06
N SER A 417 26.52 -8.09 20.39
CA SER A 417 25.65 -9.00 21.12
C SER A 417 24.61 -9.63 20.19
N LEU A 418 24.33 -10.92 20.36
CA LEU A 418 23.30 -11.63 19.62
C LEU A 418 22.10 -11.93 20.52
N PHE A 419 20.90 -11.80 19.96
CA PHE A 419 19.64 -12.08 20.61
C PHE A 419 18.80 -13.03 19.77
N TYR A 420 17.87 -13.75 20.39
CA TYR A 420 16.82 -14.51 19.72
C TYR A 420 15.44 -14.12 20.24
N TRP A 421 14.42 -14.27 19.40
CA TRP A 421 13.04 -14.02 19.78
C TRP A 421 12.47 -15.21 20.55
N ASN A 422 12.00 -14.98 21.77
CA ASN A 422 11.32 -15.98 22.58
C ASN A 422 10.36 -15.32 23.58
N ALA A 423 9.20 -15.93 23.81
CA ALA A 423 8.18 -15.42 24.72
C ALA A 423 7.88 -13.92 24.51
N ASN A 424 7.69 -13.52 23.25
CA ASN A 424 7.39 -12.15 22.81
C ASN A 424 8.44 -11.08 23.18
N GLN A 425 9.70 -11.48 23.36
CA GLN A 425 10.80 -10.57 23.66
C GLN A 425 12.14 -11.06 23.08
N TRP A 426 13.08 -10.14 22.92
CA TRP A 426 14.45 -10.46 22.54
C TRP A 426 15.25 -10.94 23.74
N GLN A 427 15.70 -12.20 23.70
CA GLN A 427 16.51 -12.83 24.73
C GLN A 427 17.98 -12.88 24.31
N TYR A 428 18.87 -12.54 25.23
CA TYR A 428 20.31 -12.48 24.98
C TYR A 428 20.92 -13.89 24.82
N ILE A 429 21.79 -14.06 23.83
CA ILE A 429 22.58 -15.28 23.61
C ILE A 429 24.00 -15.08 24.15
N GLY A 430 24.71 -14.10 23.60
CA GLY A 430 26.14 -13.96 23.82
C GLY A 430 26.69 -12.68 23.22
N THR A 431 27.94 -12.36 23.57
CA THR A 431 28.68 -11.21 23.02
C THR A 431 30.02 -11.69 22.51
N GLU A 432 30.33 -11.31 21.28
CA GLU A 432 31.55 -11.71 20.60
C GLU A 432 32.29 -10.50 20.05
N ILE A 433 33.61 -10.60 19.96
CA ILE A 433 34.47 -9.56 19.41
C ILE A 433 34.67 -9.82 17.91
N ALA A 434 34.42 -8.81 17.09
CA ALA A 434 34.68 -8.91 15.66
C ALA A 434 36.17 -9.04 15.36
N THR A 435 36.52 -10.01 14.50
CA THR A 435 37.88 -10.24 14.01
C THR A 435 37.84 -10.53 12.51
N ASN A 436 38.85 -10.06 11.77
CA ASN A 436 38.92 -10.20 10.31
C ASN A 436 37.62 -9.78 9.58
N ASN A 437 36.94 -8.73 10.06
CA ASN A 437 35.67 -8.22 9.58
C ASN A 437 34.50 -9.23 9.67
N HIS A 438 34.57 -10.19 10.59
CA HIS A 438 33.51 -11.16 10.87
C HIS A 438 33.22 -11.21 12.37
N ILE A 439 32.01 -11.63 12.73
CA ILE A 439 31.66 -12.04 14.10
C ILE A 439 31.24 -13.50 14.04
N ILE A 440 31.77 -14.33 14.94
CA ILE A 440 31.46 -15.76 15.00
C ILE A 440 30.82 -16.04 16.34
N PHE A 441 29.54 -16.42 16.33
CA PHE A 441 28.88 -16.98 17.50
C PHE A 441 28.89 -18.51 17.38
N PRO A 442 29.56 -19.23 18.29
CA PRO A 442 29.79 -20.67 18.13
C PRO A 442 28.54 -21.52 18.36
N GLU A 443 27.68 -21.10 19.28
CA GLU A 443 26.51 -21.85 19.75
C GLU A 443 25.26 -20.98 19.67
N VAL A 444 24.58 -21.00 18.52
CA VAL A 444 23.33 -20.27 18.29
C VAL A 444 22.20 -21.28 18.10
N PRO A 445 21.06 -21.15 18.82
CA PRO A 445 19.92 -22.04 18.63
C PRO A 445 19.44 -22.10 17.18
N GLN A 446 19.19 -23.31 16.68
CA GLN A 446 18.55 -23.51 15.38
C GLN A 446 17.08 -23.08 15.45
N ASN A 447 16.45 -22.88 14.28
CA ASN A 447 15.04 -22.49 14.16
C ASN A 447 14.66 -21.18 14.90
N ALA A 448 15.64 -20.34 15.23
CA ALA A 448 15.44 -19.09 15.94
C ALA A 448 15.36 -17.88 14.99
N LEU A 449 14.49 -16.92 15.32
CA LEU A 449 14.59 -15.57 14.79
C LEU A 449 15.62 -14.80 15.60
N LEU A 450 16.65 -14.24 14.95
CA LEU A 450 17.82 -13.65 15.57
C LEU A 450 17.91 -12.15 15.30
N TYR A 451 18.59 -11.42 16.18
CA TYR A 451 18.89 -10.00 15.98
C TYR A 451 20.24 -9.61 16.60
N LEU A 452 21.06 -8.89 15.84
CA LEU A 452 22.36 -8.39 16.25
C LEU A 452 22.25 -7.01 16.89
N ALA A 453 23.01 -6.77 17.95
CA ALA A 453 23.19 -5.44 18.55
C ALA A 453 24.67 -5.05 18.64
N ASP A 454 24.94 -3.75 18.59
CA ASP A 454 26.29 -3.21 18.79
C ASP A 454 26.71 -3.21 20.28
N LYS A 455 27.90 -2.69 20.55
CA LYS A 455 28.47 -2.57 21.91
C LYS A 455 27.58 -1.78 22.89
N ASP A 456 26.71 -0.91 22.38
CA ASP A 456 25.80 -0.07 23.17
C ASP A 456 24.41 -0.73 23.29
N LYS A 457 24.31 -2.01 22.89
CA LYS A 457 23.08 -2.81 22.84
C LYS A 457 21.99 -2.21 21.95
N LYS A 458 22.37 -1.42 20.95
CA LYS A 458 21.44 -0.95 19.92
C LYS A 458 21.39 -1.97 18.80
N PHE A 459 20.18 -2.39 18.43
CA PHE A 459 20.02 -3.32 17.31
C PHE A 459 20.57 -2.73 16.01
N VAL A 460 21.22 -3.59 15.22
CA VAL A 460 21.88 -3.23 13.97
C VAL A 460 21.32 -4.10 12.85
N GLY A 461 20.95 -3.46 11.74
CA GLY A 461 20.39 -4.17 10.59
C GLY A 461 18.93 -4.53 10.82
N ARG A 462 18.59 -5.79 10.62
CA ARG A 462 17.24 -6.33 10.78
C ARG A 462 17.28 -7.71 11.45
N CYS A 463 16.12 -8.27 11.76
CA CYS A 463 16.09 -9.65 12.22
C CYS A 463 16.46 -10.61 11.08
N PHE A 464 16.93 -11.80 11.42
CA PHE A 464 17.38 -12.80 10.45
C PHE A 464 17.21 -14.21 11.00
N THR A 465 17.17 -15.20 10.11
CA THR A 465 17.30 -16.62 10.47
C THR A 465 18.62 -17.18 9.94
N LEU A 466 19.01 -18.36 10.42
CA LEU A 466 20.15 -19.09 9.86
C LEU A 466 19.70 -20.15 8.86
N ASN A 467 20.51 -20.35 7.83
CA ASN A 467 20.45 -21.49 6.94
C ASN A 467 21.88 -22.03 6.76
N LYS A 468 22.20 -23.13 7.44
CA LYS A 468 23.53 -23.75 7.43
C LYS A 468 24.65 -22.76 7.83
N GLY A 469 24.40 -21.99 8.87
CA GLY A 469 25.32 -20.98 9.42
C GLY A 469 25.34 -19.63 8.70
N GLU A 470 24.65 -19.50 7.57
CA GLU A 470 24.53 -18.24 6.82
C GLU A 470 23.27 -17.45 7.19
N MET A 471 23.38 -16.12 7.21
CA MET A 471 22.29 -15.21 7.58
C MET A 471 21.30 -15.01 6.43
N ILE A 472 20.01 -15.18 6.72
CA ILE A 472 18.89 -14.82 5.84
C ILE A 472 18.11 -13.68 6.51
N TRP A 473 18.20 -12.47 5.95
CA TRP A 473 17.56 -11.26 6.49
C TRP A 473 16.05 -11.24 6.26
N TRP A 474 15.32 -10.71 7.24
CA TRP A 474 13.89 -10.45 7.19
C TRP A 474 13.59 -8.99 7.51
#